data_AF-A0A7U1BF95-F1
#
_entry.id   AF-A0A7U1BF95-F1
#
_cell.length_a   1.000
_cell.length_b   1.000
_cell.length_c   1.000
_cell.angle_alpha   90.00
_cell.angle_beta   90.00
_cell.angle_gamma   90.00
#
_symmetry.space_group_name_H-M   'P 1'
#
loop_
_entity.id
_entity.type
_entity.pdbx_description
1 polymer ?
#
loop_
_entity_poly.entity_id
_entity_poly.type
_entity_poly.pdbx_seq_one_letter_code
_entity_poly.pdbx_strand_id
1 'polypeptide(L)'
;MPANSNNGQLGASDPNPFYITGLIDAEGCFMVEVSNGKKIVFALRFAIKLHNVDLPLLKKIQAFFGAGSITIKDGYANYRVSKLDDIMRVIIPHLVNYPLQSAKLIYFYLWRQCGIKKKI
;
A
#
# COMPACT_ATOMS: atom_id res chain seq x y z
N MET A 1 -16.91 -21.43 -3.60
CA MET A 1 -17.06 -21.07 -2.17
C MET A 1 -17.27 -22.34 -1.36
N PRO A 2 -16.68 -22.43 -0.17
CA PRO A 2 -17.41 -22.92 0.99
C PRO A 2 -17.40 -21.87 2.11
N ALA A 3 -18.53 -21.81 2.83
CA ALA A 3 -18.69 -21.07 4.06
C ALA A 3 -17.90 -21.74 5.20
N ASN A 4 -17.31 -20.95 6.09
CA ASN A 4 -16.79 -21.44 7.36
C ASN A 4 -17.53 -20.73 8.50
N SER A 5 -18.15 -21.53 9.35
CA SER A 5 -18.85 -21.15 10.57
C SER A 5 -17.86 -21.19 11.72
N ASN A 6 -17.68 -20.09 12.46
CA ASN A 6 -17.21 -20.12 13.85
C ASN A 6 -17.68 -18.87 14.61
N ASN A 7 -18.39 -19.12 15.69
CA ASN A 7 -18.99 -18.15 16.61
C ASN A 7 -17.93 -17.39 17.43
N GLY A 8 -18.26 -16.15 17.81
CA GLY A 8 -17.89 -15.65 19.16
C GLY A 8 -16.72 -14.69 19.29
N GLN A 9 -16.52 -13.77 18.35
CA GLN A 9 -16.04 -12.40 18.60
C GLN A 9 -16.75 -11.50 17.58
N LEU A 10 -17.07 -10.24 17.92
CA LEU A 10 -17.27 -9.21 16.89
C LEU A 10 -15.89 -8.96 16.25
N GLY A 11 -15.37 -9.98 15.56
CA GLY A 11 -14.05 -9.99 14.95
C GLY A 11 -14.10 -8.94 13.87
N ALA A 12 -13.18 -7.97 13.95
CA ALA A 12 -13.02 -6.97 12.91
C ALA A 12 -12.85 -7.72 11.59
N SER A 13 -13.90 -7.73 10.77
CA SER A 13 -13.86 -8.34 9.44
C SER A 13 -12.74 -7.67 8.67
N ASP A 14 -11.88 -8.48 8.05
CA ASP A 14 -10.82 -7.96 7.18
C ASP A 14 -11.43 -6.94 6.19
N PRO A 15 -10.80 -5.77 6.01
CA PRO A 15 -11.37 -4.74 5.15
C PRO A 15 -11.53 -5.29 3.73
N ASN A 16 -12.69 -5.03 3.12
CA ASN A 16 -12.99 -5.46 1.76
C ASN A 16 -11.85 -4.99 0.83
N PRO A 17 -11.24 -5.88 0.03
CA PRO A 17 -10.13 -5.51 -0.83
C PRO A 17 -10.49 -4.39 -1.82
N PHE A 18 -11.73 -4.34 -2.34
CA PHE A 18 -12.17 -3.24 -3.19
C PHE A 18 -12.28 -1.91 -2.46
N TYR A 19 -12.61 -1.91 -1.16
CA TYR A 19 -12.57 -0.70 -0.34
C TYR A 19 -11.12 -0.21 -0.18
N ILE A 20 -10.19 -1.12 0.07
CA ILE A 20 -8.75 -0.79 0.13
C ILE A 20 -8.30 -0.21 -1.22
N THR A 21 -8.64 -0.86 -2.33
CA THR A 21 -8.32 -0.35 -3.67
C THR A 21 -8.90 1.04 -3.92
N GLY A 22 -10.17 1.27 -3.58
CA GLY A 22 -10.81 2.58 -3.72
C GLY A 22 -10.11 3.67 -2.90
N LEU A 23 -9.70 3.36 -1.67
CA LEU A 23 -8.92 4.27 -0.84
C LEU A 23 -7.53 4.55 -1.44
N ILE A 24 -6.86 3.55 -2.00
CA ILE A 24 -5.59 3.74 -2.72
C ILE A 24 -5.82 4.62 -3.95
N ASP A 25 -6.92 4.42 -4.66
CA ASP A 25 -7.26 5.21 -5.84
C ASP A 25 -7.47 6.68 -5.50
N ALA A 26 -8.06 6.97 -4.33
CA ALA A 26 -8.18 8.34 -3.81
C ALA A 26 -6.85 8.87 -3.23
N GLU A 27 -6.28 8.22 -2.22
CA GLU A 27 -5.25 8.77 -1.32
C GLU A 27 -3.86 8.11 -1.45
N GLY A 28 -3.76 7.05 -2.25
CA GLY A 28 -2.51 6.33 -2.49
C GLY A 28 -1.49 7.15 -3.30
N CYS A 29 -0.22 7.03 -2.94
CA CYS A 29 0.90 7.70 -3.60
C CYS A 29 1.97 6.67 -3.99
N PHE A 30 2.33 6.65 -5.28
CA PHE A 30 3.39 5.82 -5.85
C PHE A 30 4.63 6.68 -6.11
N MET A 31 5.70 6.47 -5.34
CA MET A 31 6.92 7.28 -5.41
C MET A 31 8.11 6.45 -5.90
N VAL A 32 8.92 7.08 -6.74
CA VAL A 32 10.28 6.63 -7.07
C VAL A 32 11.23 7.66 -6.49
N GLU A 33 12.03 7.24 -5.52
CA GLU A 33 13.10 8.08 -4.97
C GLU A 33 14.41 7.76 -5.66
N VAL A 34 15.14 8.80 -6.04
CA VAL A 34 16.46 8.73 -6.66
C VAL A 34 17.43 9.46 -5.75
N SER A 35 18.39 8.74 -5.17
CA SER A 35 19.46 9.36 -4.40
C SER A 35 20.74 9.37 -5.21
N ASN A 36 21.29 10.57 -5.42
CA ASN A 36 22.54 10.76 -6.13
C ASN A 36 23.70 10.78 -5.12
N GLY A 37 24.21 9.60 -4.79
CA GLY A 37 25.44 9.43 -4.02
C GLY A 37 26.60 9.01 -4.93
N LYS A 38 27.56 8.23 -4.39
CA LYS A 38 28.64 7.61 -5.21
C LYS A 38 28.11 6.62 -6.27
N LYS A 39 26.90 6.11 -6.07
CA LYS A 39 26.13 5.30 -7.02
C LYS A 39 24.69 5.81 -7.00
N ILE A 40 24.04 5.82 -8.16
CA ILE A 40 22.60 6.13 -8.24
C ILE A 40 21.84 4.97 -7.62
N VAL A 41 21.06 5.26 -6.57
CA VAL A 41 20.17 4.28 -5.93
C VAL A 41 18.74 4.70 -6.19
N PHE A 42 17.95 3.78 -6.74
CA PHE A 42 16.50 3.93 -6.92
C PHE A 42 15.76 3.12 -5.86
N ALA A 43 14.77 3.73 -5.21
CA ALA A 43 13.90 3.08 -4.23
C ALA A 43 12.44 3.34 -4.57
N LEU A 44 11.64 2.27 -4.57
CA LEU A 44 10.19 2.40 -4.67
C LEU A 44 9.60 2.61 -3.30
N ARG A 45 8.61 3.50 -3.22
CA ARG A 45 7.78 3.67 -2.02
C ARG A 45 6.32 3.77 -2.40
N PHE A 46 5.49 3.11 -1.63
CA PHE A 46 4.05 3.28 -1.62
C PHE A 46 3.65 3.96 -0.32
N ALA A 47 2.71 4.89 -0.36
CA ALA A 47 2.20 5.54 0.84
C ALA A 47 0.71 5.90 0.76
N ILE A 48 0.06 5.96 1.91
CA ILE A 48 -1.26 6.57 2.12
C ILE A 48 -1.11 7.54 3.29
N LYS A 49 -1.44 8.81 3.06
CA LYS A 49 -1.35 9.86 4.08
C LYS A 49 -2.76 10.36 4.38
N LEU A 50 -3.17 10.29 5.64
CA LEU A 50 -4.46 10.77 6.13
C LEU A 50 -4.25 11.71 7.33
N HIS A 51 -5.29 12.45 7.71
CA HIS A 51 -5.29 13.18 8.97
C HIS A 51 -5.20 12.18 10.14
N ASN A 52 -4.60 12.59 11.27
CA ASN A 52 -4.32 11.68 12.38
C ASN A 52 -5.57 11.05 13.03
N VAL A 53 -6.74 11.68 12.85
CA VAL A 53 -8.05 11.14 13.26
C VAL A 53 -8.33 9.78 12.62
N ASP A 54 -7.80 9.54 11.42
CA ASP A 54 -7.94 8.29 10.67
C ASP A 54 -6.77 7.32 10.89
N LEU A 55 -5.93 7.55 11.91
CA LEU A 55 -4.89 6.60 12.30
C LEU A 55 -5.43 5.17 12.52
N PRO A 56 -6.62 4.94 13.13
CA PRO A 56 -7.17 3.59 13.24
C PRO A 56 -7.40 2.91 11.89
N LEU A 57 -7.78 3.66 10.85
CA LEU A 57 -7.93 3.15 9.49
C LEU A 57 -6.58 2.74 8.91
N LEU A 58 -5.54 3.58 9.05
CA LEU A 58 -4.19 3.22 8.60
C LEU A 58 -3.64 1.98 9.31
N LYS A 59 -3.94 1.77 10.60
CA LYS A 59 -3.58 0.55 11.33
C LYS A 59 -4.27 -0.69 10.76
N LYS A 60 -5.56 -0.59 10.38
CA LYS A 60 -6.27 -1.68 9.70
C LYS A 60 -5.65 -2.01 8.35
N ILE A 61 -5.25 -1.00 7.58
CA ILE A 61 -4.57 -1.18 6.28
C ILE A 61 -3.20 -1.85 6.47
N GLN A 62 -2.43 -1.41 7.47
CA GLN A 62 -1.15 -2.02 7.80
C GLN A 62 -1.33 -3.50 8.18
N ALA A 63 -2.34 -3.83 8.98
CA ALA A 63 -2.67 -5.21 9.34
C ALA A 63 -3.10 -6.03 8.11
N PHE A 64 -3.96 -5.48 7.25
CA PHE A 64 -4.42 -6.11 6.01
C PHE A 64 -3.26 -6.50 5.09
N PHE A 65 -2.28 -5.62 4.90
CA PHE A 65 -1.10 -5.92 4.07
C PHE A 65 -0.04 -6.73 4.82
N GLY A 66 -0.08 -6.81 6.15
CA GLY A 66 0.95 -7.44 6.98
C GLY A 66 2.36 -6.87 6.70
N ALA A 67 2.44 -5.60 6.31
CA ALA A 67 3.66 -4.95 5.85
C ALA A 67 3.59 -3.44 5.98
N GLY A 68 4.75 -2.78 5.93
CA GLY A 68 4.88 -1.33 6.03
C GLY A 68 4.90 -0.80 7.46
N SER A 69 5.08 0.51 7.58
CA SER A 69 5.14 1.23 8.84
C SER A 69 4.26 2.48 8.81
N ILE A 70 3.85 2.96 9.98
CA ILE A 70 3.09 4.19 10.13
C ILE A 70 3.93 5.20 10.89
N THR A 71 4.02 6.42 10.36
CA THR A 71 4.64 7.57 11.02
C THR A 71 3.61 8.67 11.21
N ILE A 72 3.66 9.39 12.32
CA ILE A 72 2.78 10.53 12.60
C ILE A 72 3.63 11.79 12.64
N LYS A 73 3.24 12.81 11.87
CA LYS A 73 3.93 14.10 11.82
C LYS A 73 2.95 15.22 11.41
N ASP A 74 3.05 16.37 12.06
CA ASP A 74 2.32 17.60 11.72
C ASP A 74 0.78 17.41 11.63
N GLY A 75 0.20 16.59 12.52
CA GLY A 75 -1.24 16.31 12.51
C GLY A 75 -1.69 15.25 11.50
N TYR A 76 -0.77 14.68 10.72
CA TYR A 76 -1.07 13.64 9.73
C TYR A 76 -0.42 12.31 10.11
N ALA A 77 -1.09 11.21 9.77
CA ALA A 77 -0.54 9.87 9.82
C ALA A 77 -0.24 9.38 8.40
N ASN A 78 0.91 8.72 8.23
CA ASN A 78 1.39 8.26 6.93
C ASN A 78 1.76 6.79 7.02
N TYR A 79 0.95 5.93 6.41
CA TYR A 79 1.28 4.53 6.16
C TYR A 79 2.21 4.44 4.96
N ARG A 80 3.31 3.70 5.07
CA ARG A 80 4.33 3.59 4.03
C ARG A 80 4.88 2.17 3.91
N VAL A 81 5.02 1.70 2.68
CA VAL A 81 5.76 0.48 2.32
C VAL A 81 6.95 0.87 1.44
N SER A 82 8.17 0.68 1.95
CA SER A 82 9.41 1.05 1.24
C SER A 82 10.33 -0.14 0.94
N LYS A 83 10.12 -1.29 1.60
CA LYS A 83 10.90 -2.49 1.31
C LYS A 83 10.43 -3.06 -0.03
N LEU A 84 11.36 -3.27 -0.96
CA LEU A 84 11.02 -3.78 -2.29
C LEU A 84 10.33 -5.15 -2.20
N ASP A 85 10.82 -6.04 -1.33
CA ASP A 85 10.22 -7.37 -1.16
C ASP A 85 8.77 -7.29 -0.66
N ASP A 86 8.47 -6.39 0.28
CA ASP A 86 7.10 -6.17 0.74
C ASP A 86 6.23 -5.61 -0.40
N ILE A 87 6.71 -4.61 -1.15
CA ILE A 87 5.99 -4.05 -2.30
C ILE A 87 5.63 -5.13 -3.32
N MET A 88 6.61 -5.97 -3.68
CA MET A 88 6.44 -7.06 -4.65
C MET A 88 5.52 -8.17 -4.11
N ARG A 89 5.51 -8.39 -2.79
CA ARG A 89 4.74 -9.45 -2.13
C ARG A 89 3.29 -9.05 -1.87
N VAL A 90 3.00 -7.78 -1.54
CA VAL A 90 1.67 -7.39 -1.04
C VAL A 90 1.00 -6.27 -1.83
N ILE A 91 1.73 -5.22 -2.24
CA ILE A 91 1.12 -4.06 -2.91
C ILE A 91 0.84 -4.36 -4.38
N ILE A 92 1.83 -4.87 -5.12
CA ILE A 92 1.66 -5.19 -6.54
C ILE A 92 0.59 -6.27 -6.74
N PRO A 93 0.60 -7.41 -6.01
CA PRO A 93 -0.43 -8.43 -6.19
C PRO A 93 -1.84 -7.92 -5.86
N HIS A 94 -2.00 -7.08 -4.83
CA HIS A 94 -3.29 -6.48 -4.51
C HIS A 94 -3.84 -5.64 -5.68
N LEU A 95 -3.04 -4.73 -6.23
CA LEU A 95 -3.48 -3.83 -7.31
C LEU A 95 -3.56 -4.51 -8.69
N VAL A 96 -3.01 -5.71 -8.84
CA VAL A 96 -3.25 -6.57 -10.01
C VAL A 96 -4.60 -7.29 -9.88
N ASN A 97 -4.93 -7.81 -8.70
CA ASN A 97 -6.17 -8.54 -8.46
C ASN A 97 -7.38 -7.61 -8.29
N TYR A 98 -7.14 -6.40 -7.80
CA TYR A 98 -8.14 -5.36 -7.57
C TYR A 98 -7.63 -4.07 -8.23
N PRO A 99 -7.86 -3.89 -9.55
CA PRO A 99 -7.30 -2.77 -10.29
C PRO A 99 -7.87 -1.42 -9.87
N LEU A 100 -7.01 -0.40 -9.84
CA LEU A 100 -7.41 1.00 -9.75
C LEU A 100 -8.30 1.36 -10.95
N GLN A 101 -9.28 2.25 -10.73
CA GLN A 101 -10.25 2.65 -11.75
C GLN A 101 -9.94 4.05 -12.31
N SER A 102 -9.15 4.86 -11.60
CA SER A 102 -8.74 6.20 -12.06
C SER A 102 -7.48 6.18 -12.94
N ALA A 103 -7.10 7.35 -13.46
CA ALA A 103 -5.82 7.57 -14.13
C ALA A 103 -4.59 7.18 -13.28
N LYS A 104 -4.74 7.03 -11.97
CA LYS A 104 -3.70 6.53 -11.06
C LYS A 104 -3.24 5.11 -11.41
N LEU A 105 -4.06 4.33 -12.13
CA LEU A 105 -3.67 3.03 -12.69
C LEU A 105 -2.41 3.13 -13.57
N ILE A 106 -2.29 4.21 -14.37
CA ILE A 106 -1.12 4.43 -15.24
C ILE A 106 0.13 4.67 -14.39
N TYR A 107 0.02 5.46 -13.31
CA TYR A 107 1.13 5.69 -12.38
C TYR A 107 1.57 4.40 -11.69
N PHE A 108 0.62 3.58 -11.24
CA PHE A 108 0.92 2.25 -10.69
C PHE A 108 1.68 1.39 -11.71
N TYR A 109 1.24 1.36 -12.97
CA TYR A 109 1.88 0.55 -14.02
C TYR A 109 3.33 0.98 -14.27
N LEU A 110 3.58 2.28 -14.41
CA LEU A 110 4.94 2.83 -14.57
C LEU A 110 5.80 2.54 -13.35
N TRP A 111 5.26 2.77 -12.15
CA TRP A 111 5.95 2.52 -10.88
C TRP A 111 6.33 1.04 -10.70
N ARG A 112 5.42 0.13 -11.03
CA ARG A 112 5.67 -1.33 -11.01
C ARG A 112 6.81 -1.71 -11.95
N GLN A 113 6.86 -1.14 -13.15
CA GLN A 113 7.94 -1.42 -14.11
C GLN A 113 9.32 -1.02 -13.58
N CYS A 114 9.42 0.11 -12.88
CA CYS A 114 10.67 0.52 -12.22
C CYS A 114 11.16 -0.51 -11.19
N GLY A 115 10.24 -1.18 -10.48
CA GLY A 115 10.58 -2.18 -9.47
C GLY A 115 11.09 -3.49 -10.05
N ILE A 116 10.52 -3.94 -11.18
CA ILE A 116 10.91 -5.19 -11.84
C ILE A 116 12.35 -5.10 -12.37
N LYS A 117 12.73 -3.94 -12.94
CA LYS A 117 14.09 -3.72 -13.48
C LYS A 117 15.20 -3.71 -12.42
N LYS A 118 14.86 -3.70 -11.12
CA LYS A 118 15.83 -3.76 -10.00
C LYS A 118 16.16 -5.19 -9.57
N LYS A 119 15.37 -6.20 -10.00
CA LYS A 119 15.57 -7.62 -9.64
C LYS A 119 16.42 -8.40 -10.66
N ILE A 120 16.88 -7.73 -11.73
CA ILE A 120 17.83 -8.22 -12.74
C ILE A 120 19.15 -7.50 -12.47
#